data_AF-A0A6P0XFW9-F1
#
_entry.id   AF-A0A6P0XFW9-F1
#
_cell.length_a   1.000
_cell.length_b   1.000
_cell.length_c   1.000
_cell.angle_alpha   90.00
_cell.angle_beta   90.00
_cell.angle_gamma   90.00
#
_symmetry.space_group_name_H-M   'P 1'
#
loop_
_entity.id
_entity.type
_entity.pdbx_description
1 polymer ?
#
loop_
_entity_poly.entity_id
_entity_poly.type
_entity_poly.pdbx_seq_one_letter_code
_entity_poly.pdbx_strand_id
1 'polypeptide(L)'
;RIESYQAICEFLILGWRSLGVDLVYGSAGRGYIHNPNCFGTSTGADLILPNGGKLIGSAQLRKGRAILQHGSMILTPDVEFFSYVFNSQSYPRVSDIFTSVLSPANRREVMINQIIEALVRAAMECFKIKLITEPLSEREWIEIKSFYDGS
;
A
#
# COMPACT_ATOMS: atom_id res chain seq x y z
N ARG A 1 -11.53 15.43 -5.46
CA ARG A 1 -11.21 14.66 -4.22
C ARG A 1 -10.70 13.28 -4.57
N ILE A 2 -11.46 12.50 -5.35
CA ILE A 2 -11.03 11.20 -5.85
C ILE A 2 -9.87 11.32 -6.84
N GLU A 3 -9.86 12.36 -7.68
CA GLU A 3 -8.80 12.58 -8.68
C GLU A 3 -7.39 12.70 -8.07
N SER A 4 -7.22 13.45 -6.98
CA SER A 4 -5.92 13.57 -6.30
C SER A 4 -5.50 12.28 -5.61
N TYR A 5 -6.45 11.53 -5.07
CA TYR A 5 -6.17 10.21 -4.48
C TYR A 5 -5.73 9.22 -5.55
N GLN A 6 -6.47 9.15 -6.66
CA GLN A 6 -6.16 8.27 -7.78
C GLN A 6 -4.81 8.64 -8.42
N ALA A 7 -4.57 9.93 -8.66
CA ALA A 7 -3.29 10.41 -9.17
C ALA A 7 -2.11 10.02 -8.27
N ILE A 8 -2.28 10.04 -6.94
CA ILE A 8 -1.24 9.56 -6.02
C ILE A 8 -1.13 8.04 -6.03
N CYS A 9 -2.23 7.29 -6.18
CA CYS A 9 -2.16 5.83 -6.25
C CYS A 9 -1.58 5.30 -7.58
N GLU A 10 -1.55 6.11 -8.64
CA GLU A 10 -1.12 5.66 -9.98
C GLU A 10 0.30 5.07 -9.99
N PHE A 11 1.25 5.67 -9.24
CA PHE A 11 2.61 5.12 -9.18
C PHE A 11 2.67 3.73 -8.54
N LEU A 12 1.73 3.40 -7.65
CA LEU A 12 1.63 2.07 -7.06
C LEU A 12 1.23 1.07 -8.15
N ILE A 13 0.22 1.40 -8.96
CA ILE A 13 -0.23 0.54 -10.07
C ILE A 13 0.90 0.32 -11.08
N LEU A 14 1.58 1.38 -11.52
CA LEU A 14 2.67 1.27 -12.49
C LEU A 14 3.89 0.53 -11.92
N GLY A 15 4.27 0.81 -10.67
CA GLY A 15 5.40 0.15 -10.03
C GLY A 15 5.16 -1.34 -9.85
N TRP A 16 3.98 -1.75 -9.39
CA TRP A 16 3.63 -3.18 -9.30
C TRP A 16 3.50 -3.86 -10.66
N ARG A 17 2.97 -3.17 -11.68
CA ARG A 17 2.94 -3.70 -13.05
C ARG A 17 4.35 -3.97 -13.59
N SER A 18 5.33 -3.12 -13.26
CA SER A 18 6.73 -3.35 -13.65
C SER A 18 7.35 -4.62 -13.02
N LEU A 19 6.76 -5.09 -11.92
CA LEU A 19 7.12 -6.34 -11.24
C LEU A 19 6.27 -7.54 -11.72
N GLY A 20 5.44 -7.37 -12.75
CA GLY A 20 4.56 -8.41 -13.28
C GLY A 20 3.25 -8.58 -12.50
N VAL A 21 2.88 -7.61 -11.66
CA VAL A 21 1.65 -7.66 -10.83
C VAL A 21 0.70 -6.56 -11.28
N ASP A 22 -0.36 -6.94 -11.98
CA ASP A 22 -1.41 -5.99 -12.34
C ASP A 22 -2.30 -5.68 -11.13
N LEU A 23 -2.54 -4.39 -10.91
CA LEU A 23 -3.45 -3.88 -9.88
C LEU A 23 -4.54 -3.04 -10.52
N VAL A 24 -5.74 -3.13 -9.96
CA VAL A 24 -6.89 -2.31 -10.32
C VAL A 24 -7.51 -1.70 -9.07
N TYR A 25 -8.24 -0.60 -9.22
CA TYR A 25 -9.05 -0.09 -8.12
C TYR A 25 -10.16 -1.09 -7.75
N GLY A 26 -10.35 -1.29 -6.46
CA GLY A 26 -11.49 -2.03 -5.95
C GLY A 26 -12.81 -1.37 -6.34
N SER A 27 -13.87 -2.15 -6.39
CA SER A 27 -15.24 -1.63 -6.49
C SER A 27 -15.87 -1.60 -5.10
N ALA A 28 -16.57 -0.52 -4.75
CA ALA A 28 -17.44 -0.51 -3.57
C ALA A 28 -18.64 -1.46 -3.81
N GLY A 29 -18.47 -2.74 -3.46
CA GLY A 29 -19.56 -3.73 -3.53
C GLY A 29 -20.64 -3.46 -2.47
N ARG A 30 -21.90 -3.77 -2.79
CA ARG A 30 -23.09 -3.62 -1.92
C ARG A 30 -23.12 -4.61 -0.71
N GLY A 31 -22.00 -4.85 -0.06
CA GLY A 31 -21.85 -5.69 1.14
C GLY A 31 -21.32 -4.94 2.37
N TYR A 32 -21.24 -3.61 2.29
CA TYR A 32 -20.62 -2.71 3.28
C TYR A 32 -21.22 -2.77 4.68
N ILE A 33 -22.47 -3.22 4.80
CA ILE A 33 -23.30 -2.90 5.99
C ILE A 33 -23.05 -3.88 7.15
N HIS A 34 -22.40 -5.04 6.95
CA HIS A 34 -22.32 -6.11 7.98
C HIS A 34 -21.00 -6.91 8.03
N ASN A 35 -19.85 -6.33 7.62
CA ASN A 35 -18.55 -7.02 7.77
C ASN A 35 -17.67 -6.30 8.81
N PRO A 36 -17.31 -6.93 9.94
CA PRO A 36 -16.41 -6.35 10.94
C PRO A 36 -14.96 -6.23 10.44
N ASN A 37 -14.63 -6.81 9.29
CA ASN A 37 -13.31 -6.75 8.70
C ASN A 37 -13.17 -5.61 7.67
N CYS A 38 -12.82 -4.41 8.17
CA CYS A 38 -12.48 -3.24 7.35
C CYS A 38 -11.24 -3.46 6.46
N PHE A 39 -10.44 -4.51 6.70
CA PHE A 39 -9.29 -4.86 5.88
C PHE A 39 -9.66 -5.82 4.74
N GLY A 40 -10.57 -6.77 4.97
CA GLY A 40 -11.08 -7.70 3.96
C GLY A 40 -12.13 -7.10 3.01
N THR A 41 -12.55 -5.87 3.26
CA THR A 41 -13.49 -5.12 2.42
C THR A 41 -12.72 -4.12 1.57
N SER A 42 -12.83 -4.23 0.24
CA SER A 42 -12.22 -3.29 -0.69
C SER A 42 -13.13 -2.08 -0.85
N THR A 43 -12.66 -0.92 -0.41
CA THR A 43 -13.24 0.37 -0.74
C THR A 43 -12.91 0.72 -2.20
N GLY A 44 -13.63 1.67 -2.80
CA GLY A 44 -13.35 2.16 -4.17
C GLY A 44 -11.95 2.80 -4.35
N ALA A 45 -11.18 2.86 -3.27
CA ALA A 45 -9.88 3.49 -3.14
C ALA A 45 -8.76 2.44 -2.96
N ASP A 46 -9.08 1.20 -2.60
CA ASP A 46 -8.11 0.13 -2.41
C ASP A 46 -7.59 -0.40 -3.76
N LEU A 47 -6.34 -0.89 -3.77
CA LEU A 47 -5.77 -1.57 -4.93
C LEU A 47 -5.85 -3.08 -4.73
N ILE A 48 -6.51 -3.73 -5.68
CA ILE A 48 -6.82 -5.16 -5.67
C ILE A 48 -6.16 -5.84 -6.86
N LEU A 49 -5.92 -7.14 -6.71
CA LEU A 49 -5.55 -8.02 -7.81
C LEU A 49 -6.77 -8.30 -8.72
N PRO A 50 -6.53 -8.78 -9.95
CA PRO A 50 -7.60 -9.24 -10.85
C PRO A 50 -8.48 -10.35 -10.25
N ASN A 51 -7.93 -11.13 -9.30
CA ASN A 51 -8.66 -12.19 -8.59
C ASN A 51 -9.51 -11.68 -7.40
N GLY A 52 -9.56 -10.36 -7.17
CA GLY A 52 -10.31 -9.71 -6.09
C GLY A 52 -9.56 -9.58 -4.75
N GLY A 53 -8.34 -10.09 -4.63
CA GLY A 53 -7.54 -9.97 -3.41
C GLY A 53 -7.03 -8.54 -3.21
N LYS A 54 -7.34 -7.92 -2.07
CA LYS A 54 -6.79 -6.61 -1.70
C LYS A 54 -5.30 -6.72 -1.40
N LEU A 55 -4.49 -5.96 -2.13
CA LEU A 55 -3.04 -5.90 -1.94
C LEU A 55 -2.63 -4.65 -1.16
N ILE A 56 -3.20 -3.49 -1.50
CA ILE A 56 -2.81 -2.20 -0.92
C ILE A 56 -4.04 -1.46 -0.43
N GLY A 57 -3.98 -1.00 0.82
CA GLY A 57 -4.94 -0.04 1.38
C GLY A 57 -4.24 1.27 1.71
N SER A 58 -4.85 2.40 1.33
CA SER A 58 -4.30 3.74 1.58
C SER A 58 -5.30 4.68 2.23
N ALA A 59 -4.82 5.54 3.11
CA ALA A 59 -5.53 6.64 3.75
C ALA A 59 -4.94 7.99 3.31
N GLN A 60 -5.78 9.02 3.25
CA GLN A 60 -5.36 10.36 2.83
C GLN A 60 -5.91 11.43 3.78
N LEU A 61 -5.03 12.32 4.24
CA LEU A 61 -5.34 13.52 5.00
C LEU A 61 -4.99 14.77 4.17
N ARG A 62 -5.87 15.77 4.16
CA ARG A 62 -5.62 17.06 3.51
C ARG A 62 -5.70 18.20 4.52
N LYS A 63 -4.65 19.01 4.60
CA LYS A 63 -4.60 20.20 5.47
C LYS A 63 -4.10 21.39 4.68
N GLY A 64 -4.97 22.38 4.48
CA GLY A 64 -4.67 23.55 3.65
C GLY A 64 -4.30 23.15 2.22
N ARG A 65 -3.04 23.43 1.82
CA ARG A 65 -2.49 23.10 0.50
C ARG A 65 -1.70 21.78 0.46
N ALA A 66 -1.55 21.11 1.61
CA ALA A 66 -0.79 19.87 1.72
C ALA A 66 -1.71 18.64 1.73
N ILE A 67 -1.20 17.54 1.16
CA ILE A 67 -1.81 16.22 1.18
C ILE A 67 -0.80 15.26 1.79
N LEU A 68 -1.24 14.46 2.76
CA LEU A 68 -0.53 13.32 3.29
C LEU A 68 -1.29 12.07 2.87
N GLN A 69 -0.66 11.18 2.13
CA GLN A 69 -1.21 9.86 1.80
C GLN A 69 -0.23 8.79 2.27
N HIS A 70 -0.75 7.80 2.99
CA HIS A 70 0.02 6.69 3.52
C HIS A 70 -0.83 5.41 3.46
N GLY A 71 -0.19 4.25 3.54
CA GLY A 71 -0.89 2.99 3.42
C GLY A 71 -0.02 1.80 3.79
N SER A 72 -0.60 0.62 3.65
CA SER A 72 0.08 -0.65 3.84
C SER A 72 -0.15 -1.56 2.64
N MET A 73 0.82 -2.42 2.38
CA MET A 73 0.76 -3.43 1.32
C MET A 73 1.11 -4.80 1.90
N ILE A 74 0.39 -5.84 1.48
CA ILE A 74 0.60 -7.19 1.95
C ILE A 74 1.75 -7.82 1.15
N LEU A 75 2.89 -8.08 1.80
CA LEU A 75 4.04 -8.73 1.16
C LEU A 75 4.15 -10.22 1.47
N THR A 76 3.85 -10.60 2.71
CA THR A 76 3.88 -11.99 3.17
C THR A 76 2.66 -12.22 4.07
N PRO A 77 1.52 -12.66 3.53
CA PRO A 77 0.33 -12.89 4.34
C PRO A 77 0.58 -14.05 5.31
N ASP A 78 0.31 -13.84 6.60
CA ASP A 78 0.17 -14.93 7.56
C ASP A 78 -1.28 -15.40 7.55
N VAL A 79 -1.52 -16.48 6.80
CA VAL A 79 -2.84 -17.04 6.52
C VAL A 79 -3.52 -17.52 7.81
N GLU A 80 -2.76 -18.19 8.69
CA GLU A 80 -3.28 -18.75 9.93
C GLU A 80 -3.63 -17.65 10.92
N PHE A 81 -2.73 -16.67 11.09
CA PHE A 81 -2.97 -15.52 11.95
C PHE A 81 -4.14 -14.68 11.46
N PHE A 82 -4.27 -14.46 10.15
CA PHE A 82 -5.39 -13.71 9.59
C PHE A 82 -6.73 -14.39 9.86
N SER A 83 -6.82 -15.71 9.62
CA SER A 83 -8.04 -16.47 9.93
C SER A 83 -8.37 -16.46 11.42
N TYR A 84 -7.35 -16.56 12.28
CA TYR A 84 -7.53 -16.51 13.73
C TYR A 84 -8.11 -15.18 14.20
N VAL A 85 -7.55 -14.05 13.74
CA VAL A 85 -7.99 -12.71 14.18
C VAL A 85 -9.36 -12.33 13.64
N PHE A 86 -9.65 -12.65 12.38
CA PHE A 86 -10.84 -12.16 11.70
C PHE A 86 -11.99 -13.16 11.61
N ASN A 87 -11.80 -14.39 12.11
CA ASN A 87 -12.77 -15.49 12.05
C ASN A 87 -13.42 -15.63 10.65
N SER A 88 -12.62 -15.44 9.61
CA SER A 88 -13.08 -15.34 8.22
C SER A 88 -12.29 -16.28 7.32
N GLN A 89 -13.02 -16.98 6.44
CA GLN A 89 -12.45 -17.86 5.41
C GLN A 89 -12.11 -17.12 4.10
N SER A 90 -12.38 -15.82 4.03
CA SER A 90 -12.02 -15.01 2.85
C SER A 90 -10.57 -14.57 2.95
N TYR A 91 -9.70 -15.41 2.42
CA TYR A 91 -8.28 -15.14 2.31
C TYR A 91 -8.01 -14.04 1.28
N PRO A 92 -7.13 -13.08 1.56
CA PRO A 92 -6.54 -12.29 0.49
C PRO A 92 -5.80 -13.30 -0.41
N ARG A 93 -6.26 -13.46 -1.65
CA ARG A 93 -5.65 -14.31 -2.68
C ARG A 93 -4.34 -13.69 -3.21
N VAL A 94 -3.50 -13.24 -2.28
CA VAL A 94 -2.23 -12.54 -2.50
C VAL A 94 -1.03 -13.49 -2.38
N SER A 95 -1.25 -14.73 -1.90
CA SER A 95 -0.23 -15.77 -1.79
C SER A 95 0.49 -16.05 -3.11
N ASP A 96 -0.25 -15.99 -4.21
CA ASP A 96 0.25 -16.44 -5.52
C ASP A 96 1.12 -15.39 -6.23
N ILE A 97 1.08 -14.12 -5.78
CA ILE A 97 1.91 -13.03 -6.32
C ILE A 97 3.39 -13.30 -6.03
N PHE A 98 3.68 -13.73 -4.81
CA PHE A 98 5.05 -13.75 -4.31
C PHE A 98 5.81 -14.97 -4.77
N THR A 99 5.12 -16.05 -5.16
CA THR A 99 5.76 -17.21 -5.80
C THR A 99 6.32 -16.88 -7.19
N SER A 100 5.76 -15.90 -7.91
CA SER A 100 6.28 -15.45 -9.21
C SER A 100 7.33 -14.33 -9.11
N VAL A 101 7.27 -13.49 -8.07
CA VAL A 101 8.25 -12.41 -7.83
C VAL A 101 9.51 -12.94 -7.12
N LEU A 102 9.39 -14.03 -6.35
CA LEU A 102 10.49 -14.61 -5.59
C LEU A 102 11.04 -15.86 -6.27
N SER A 103 12.33 -15.83 -6.62
CA SER A 103 13.08 -17.08 -6.73
C SER A 103 13.23 -17.70 -5.32
N PRO A 104 13.35 -19.03 -5.19
CA PRO A 104 13.45 -19.72 -3.89
C PRO A 104 14.64 -19.28 -3.01
N ALA A 105 15.58 -18.49 -3.54
CA ALA A 105 16.82 -18.11 -2.88
C ALA A 105 16.86 -16.66 -2.33
N ASN A 106 15.88 -15.82 -2.66
CA ASN A 106 15.96 -14.39 -2.36
C ASN A 106 15.50 -14.10 -0.91
N ARG A 107 16.43 -13.64 -0.07
CA ARG A 107 16.13 -13.15 1.28
C ARG A 107 15.07 -12.04 1.20
N ARG A 108 14.11 -12.02 2.15
CA ARG A 108 13.03 -11.02 2.27
C ARG A 108 13.47 -9.57 1.99
N GLU A 109 14.67 -9.21 2.42
CA GLU A 109 15.29 -7.90 2.19
C GLU A 109 15.50 -7.58 0.71
N VAL A 110 15.95 -8.53 -0.11
CA VAL A 110 16.15 -8.36 -1.56
C VAL A 110 14.83 -8.03 -2.23
N MET A 111 13.76 -8.76 -1.87
CA MET A 111 12.42 -8.50 -2.38
C MET A 111 11.92 -7.10 -1.99
N ILE A 112 12.10 -6.71 -0.72
CA ILE A 112 11.71 -5.38 -0.25
C ILE A 112 12.45 -4.30 -1.05
N ASN A 113 13.75 -4.46 -1.27
CA ASN A 113 14.55 -3.50 -2.04
C ASN A 113 14.07 -3.41 -3.51
N GLN A 114 13.77 -4.54 -4.15
CA GLN A 114 13.22 -4.55 -5.51
C GLN A 114 11.88 -3.81 -5.59
N ILE A 115 11.00 -4.01 -4.61
CA ILE A 115 9.72 -3.31 -4.53
C ILE A 115 9.94 -1.81 -4.33
N ILE A 116 10.81 -1.42 -3.39
CA ILE A 116 11.14 0.00 -3.13
C ILE A 116 11.65 0.65 -4.41
N GLU A 117 12.60 0.02 -5.11
CA GLU A 117 13.16 0.56 -6.35
C GLU A 117 12.11 0.75 -7.44
N ALA A 118 11.23 -0.24 -7.64
CA ALA A 118 10.17 -0.16 -8.64
C ALA A 118 9.18 0.96 -8.32
N LEU A 119 8.78 1.09 -7.06
CA LEU A 119 7.83 2.12 -6.61
C LEU A 119 8.46 3.52 -6.67
N VAL A 120 9.73 3.68 -6.29
CA VAL A 120 10.45 4.96 -6.37
C VAL A 120 10.57 5.42 -7.83
N ARG A 121 10.94 4.52 -8.74
CA ARG A 121 11.02 4.82 -10.18
C ARG A 121 9.67 5.25 -10.73
N ALA A 122 8.62 4.48 -10.47
CA ALA A 122 7.27 4.82 -10.90
C ALA A 122 6.78 6.16 -10.32
N ALA A 123 7.11 6.46 -9.06
CA ALA A 123 6.74 7.73 -8.44
C ALA A 123 7.42 8.93 -9.12
N MET A 124 8.72 8.81 -9.42
CA MET A 124 9.47 9.84 -10.14
C MET A 124 8.86 10.11 -11.53
N GLU A 125 8.48 9.06 -12.25
CA GLU A 125 7.87 9.15 -13.58
C GLU A 125 6.46 9.76 -13.53
N CYS A 126 5.58 9.25 -12.65
CA CYS A 126 4.20 9.72 -12.48
C CYS A 126 4.15 11.20 -12.09
N PHE A 127 4.95 11.60 -11.11
CA PHE A 127 4.92 12.96 -10.57
C PHE A 127 5.85 13.90 -11.33
N LYS A 128 6.69 13.40 -12.23
CA LYS A 128 7.72 14.16 -12.95
C LYS A 128 8.65 14.92 -11.99
N ILE A 129 9.07 14.21 -10.94
CA ILE A 129 9.94 14.74 -9.88
C ILE A 129 11.23 13.94 -9.79
N LYS A 130 12.21 14.51 -9.09
CA LYS A 130 13.36 13.78 -8.57
C LYS A 130 13.17 13.57 -7.08
N LEU A 131 13.30 12.34 -6.61
CA LEU A 131 13.37 12.02 -5.19
C LEU A 131 14.84 12.01 -4.76
N ILE A 132 15.14 12.71 -3.67
CA ILE A 132 16.49 12.79 -3.09
C ILE A 132 16.36 12.27 -1.66
N THR A 133 17.17 11.27 -1.31
CA THR A 133 17.18 10.72 0.04
C THR A 133 17.96 11.65 0.96
N GLU A 134 17.29 12.20 1.96
CA GLU A 134 17.89 13.04 2.98
C GLU A 134 17.44 12.55 4.37
N PRO A 135 18.28 12.69 5.41
CA PRO A 135 17.85 12.45 6.78
C PRO A 135 16.83 13.52 7.21
N LEU A 136 16.03 13.20 8.23
CA LEU A 136 15.18 14.20 8.89
C LEU A 136 16.04 15.36 9.40
N SER A 137 15.58 16.58 9.16
CA SER A 137 16.21 17.80 9.64
C SER A 137 16.08 17.95 11.16
N GLU A 138 16.95 18.75 11.76
CA GLU A 138 16.88 19.03 13.20
C GLU A 138 15.53 19.63 13.61
N ARG A 139 14.95 20.47 12.74
CA ARG A 139 13.63 21.06 12.95
C ARG A 139 12.53 19.99 13.00
N GLU A 140 12.54 19.04 12.06
CA GLU A 140 11.56 17.93 12.06
C GLU A 140 11.72 17.07 13.31
N TRP A 141 12.95 16.80 13.76
CA TRP A 141 13.19 16.11 15.02
C TRP A 141 12.64 16.84 16.24
N ILE A 142 12.80 18.16 16.31
CA ILE A 142 12.24 18.99 17.39
C ILE A 142 10.71 18.93 17.37
N GLU A 143 10.09 19.08 16.19
CA GLU A 143 8.63 19.00 16.03
C GLU A 143 8.08 17.61 16.41
N ILE A 144 8.77 16.54 16.03
CA ILE A 144 8.42 15.16 16.41
C ILE A 144 8.50 15.00 17.94
N LYS A 145 9.61 15.39 18.58
CA LYS A 145 9.78 15.27 20.05
C LYS A 145 8.73 16.06 20.80
N SER A 146 8.47 17.31 20.40
CA SER A 146 7.46 18.15 21.03
C SER A 146 6.05 17.58 20.94
N PHE A 147 5.73 16.81 19.89
CA PHE A 147 4.44 16.12 19.78
C PHE A 147 4.30 14.99 20.79
N TYR A 148 5.36 14.21 21.03
CA TYR A 148 5.36 13.12 22.00
C TYR A 148 5.44 13.60 23.46
N ASP A 149 6.21 14.66 23.74
CA ASP A 149 6.35 15.19 25.10
C ASP A 149 5.13 16.01 25.57
N GLY A 150 4.29 16.44 24.61
CA GLY A 150 3.08 17.22 24.86
C GLY A 150 1.78 16.41 24.87
N SER A 151 1.84 15.08 24.75
CA SER A 151 0.69 14.15 24.71
C SER A 151 0.56 13.31 25.98
#